data_AF-A0A923WNY6-F1
#
_entry.id   AF-A0A923WNY6-F1
#
_cell.length_a   1.000
_cell.length_b   1.000
_cell.length_c   1.000
_cell.angle_alpha   90.00
_cell.angle_beta   90.00
_cell.angle_gamma   90.00
#
_symmetry.space_group_name_H-M   'P 1'
#
loop_
_entity.id
_entity.type
_entity.pdbx_description
1 polymer ?
#
loop_
_entity_poly.entity_id
_entity_poly.type
_entity_poly.pdbx_seq_one_letter_code
_entity_poly.pdbx_strand_id
1 'polypeptide(L)'
;MSSTVTKSLVLGALFALSTTAAAATSNQLPRFLTVPALGLRLPLDRLNLDPFPEDIRATCDQISDKERSTGRMWIFGRAKDAASTYFVLSGYFKRRSPDAEQRLYEFFDDGFVLTIRGNNCGGDPDASETFDARDPNADNTGNVPIPILRELARDLAAQTVRAVGGADQLRAEIKNQRLDFNTLSPELQEAFRPYFSAALKQAK
;
A
#
# COMPACT_ATOMS: atom_id res chain seq x y z
N MET A 1 30.76 -54.36 -32.29
CA MET A 1 31.59 -53.16 -32.09
C MET A 1 30.72 -51.95 -32.42
N SER A 2 30.50 -51.09 -31.41
CA SER A 2 30.06 -49.68 -31.39
C SER A 2 29.07 -49.19 -32.47
N SER A 3 28.00 -48.46 -32.17
CA SER A 3 28.05 -47.20 -31.42
C SER A 3 26.63 -46.70 -31.08
N THR A 4 26.45 -46.30 -29.83
CA THR A 4 25.30 -45.59 -29.27
C THR A 4 25.47 -44.09 -29.54
N VAL A 5 24.45 -43.38 -30.05
CA VAL A 5 24.42 -41.91 -29.98
C VAL A 5 23.00 -41.45 -29.64
N THR A 6 22.76 -41.26 -28.35
CA THR A 6 21.55 -40.62 -27.82
C THR A 6 21.80 -39.12 -27.78
N LYS A 7 21.19 -38.36 -28.69
CA LYS A 7 21.22 -36.88 -28.64
C LYS A 7 20.11 -36.40 -27.70
N SER A 8 20.50 -36.01 -26.48
CA SER A 8 19.62 -35.32 -25.55
C SER A 8 19.50 -33.86 -25.97
N LEU A 9 18.33 -33.45 -26.46
CA LEU A 9 17.98 -32.04 -26.65
C LEU A 9 17.31 -31.53 -25.37
N VAL A 10 18.05 -30.73 -24.61
CA VAL A 10 17.54 -29.93 -23.50
C VAL A 10 16.96 -28.65 -24.10
N LEU A 11 15.63 -28.56 -24.20
CA LEU A 11 14.95 -27.27 -24.38
C LEU A 11 14.55 -26.74 -23.00
N GLY A 12 15.24 -25.69 -22.56
CA GLY A 12 14.90 -24.94 -21.36
C GLY A 12 13.62 -24.14 -21.56
N ALA A 13 12.61 -24.43 -20.76
CA ALA A 13 11.42 -23.60 -20.66
C ALA A 13 11.70 -22.42 -19.71
N LEU A 14 11.89 -21.23 -20.27
CA LEU A 14 11.84 -19.97 -19.51
C LEU A 14 10.38 -19.65 -19.22
N PHE A 15 9.90 -20.01 -18.04
CA PHE A 15 8.68 -19.44 -17.48
C PHE A 15 8.99 -18.04 -16.93
N ALA A 16 8.74 -17.02 -17.73
CA ALA A 16 8.59 -15.66 -17.23
C ALA A 16 7.24 -15.60 -16.48
N LEU A 17 7.28 -15.77 -15.17
CA LEU A 17 6.16 -15.49 -14.29
C LEU A 17 6.00 -13.97 -14.22
N SER A 18 5.24 -13.42 -15.16
CA SER A 18 4.70 -12.07 -15.04
C SER A 18 3.70 -12.08 -13.90
N THR A 19 4.15 -11.79 -12.68
CA THR A 19 3.27 -11.53 -11.54
C THR A 19 2.62 -10.18 -11.75
N THR A 20 1.52 -10.13 -12.50
CA THR A 20 0.60 -8.99 -12.41
C THR A 20 0.01 -9.05 -11.01
N ALA A 21 0.27 -8.03 -10.20
CA ALA A 21 -0.35 -7.85 -8.89
C ALA A 21 -1.87 -7.75 -9.10
N ALA A 22 -2.57 -8.88 -8.93
CA ALA A 22 -4.01 -8.90 -8.93
C ALA A 22 -4.43 -8.43 -7.53
N ALA A 23 -5.23 -7.36 -7.47
CA ALA A 23 -5.87 -6.95 -6.22
C ALA A 23 -6.55 -8.15 -5.56
N ALA A 24 -6.31 -8.39 -4.28
CA ALA A 24 -6.96 -9.52 -3.63
C ALA A 24 -8.47 -9.30 -3.54
N THR A 25 -9.22 -10.39 -3.73
CA THR A 25 -10.68 -10.35 -3.77
C THR A 25 -11.29 -11.46 -2.91
N SER A 26 -12.46 -11.24 -2.32
CA SER A 26 -13.12 -12.19 -1.41
C SER A 26 -14.63 -12.04 -1.38
N ASN A 27 -15.35 -13.12 -1.03
CA ASN A 27 -16.78 -13.04 -0.73
C ASN A 27 -17.07 -12.61 0.72
N GLN A 28 -16.03 -12.56 1.56
CA GLN A 28 -16.11 -12.12 2.94
C GLN A 28 -15.51 -10.72 3.11
N LEU A 29 -16.01 -9.98 4.09
CA LEU A 29 -15.42 -8.71 4.49
C LEU A 29 -13.94 -8.92 4.84
N PRO A 30 -13.03 -8.00 4.43
CA PRO A 30 -11.62 -8.13 4.76
C PRO A 30 -11.43 -8.14 6.28
N ARG A 31 -10.62 -9.09 6.75
CA ARG A 31 -10.25 -9.20 8.17
C ARG A 31 -9.10 -8.27 8.54
N PHE A 32 -8.33 -7.83 7.54
CA PHE A 32 -7.15 -7.00 7.72
C PHE A 32 -7.13 -5.90 6.66
N LEU A 33 -6.52 -4.76 6.99
CA LEU A 33 -6.00 -3.82 6.00
C LEU A 33 -4.49 -3.93 5.95
N THR A 34 -3.92 -3.66 4.79
CA THR A 34 -2.47 -3.56 4.61
C THR A 34 -2.05 -2.10 4.79
N VAL A 35 -1.05 -1.84 5.63
CA VAL A 35 -0.42 -0.52 5.75
C VAL A 35 0.32 -0.25 4.43
N PRO A 36 -0.08 0.79 3.68
CA PRO A 36 0.50 1.09 2.36
C PRO A 36 2.02 1.24 2.43
N ALA A 37 2.72 0.74 1.42
CA ALA A 37 4.19 0.72 1.29
C ALA A 37 5.00 0.00 2.39
N LEU A 38 4.36 -0.37 3.51
CA LEU A 38 4.97 -1.16 4.58
C LEU A 38 4.62 -2.65 4.49
N GLY A 39 3.46 -2.98 3.89
CA GLY A 39 2.97 -4.37 3.77
C GLY A 39 2.46 -4.97 5.08
N LEU A 40 2.42 -4.20 6.17
CA LEU A 40 1.98 -4.68 7.48
C LEU A 40 0.46 -4.90 7.49
N ARG A 41 0.00 -6.09 7.88
CA ARG A 41 -1.44 -6.42 7.94
C ARG A 41 -2.00 -6.11 9.33
N LEU A 42 -2.98 -5.24 9.41
CA LEU A 42 -3.61 -4.80 10.65
C LEU A 42 -5.07 -5.28 10.74
N PRO A 43 -5.52 -5.87 11.86
CA PRO A 43 -6.90 -6.35 12.00
C PRO A 43 -7.93 -5.23 11.86
N LEU A 44 -8.81 -5.32 10.88
CA LEU A 44 -9.77 -4.25 10.54
C LEU A 44 -10.75 -3.94 11.69
N ASP A 45 -11.12 -4.95 12.48
CA ASP A 45 -12.03 -4.83 13.62
C ASP A 45 -11.44 -4.07 14.82
N ARG A 46 -10.12 -3.81 14.80
CA ARG A 46 -9.38 -3.14 15.89
C ARG A 46 -8.67 -1.88 15.42
N LEU A 47 -8.86 -1.48 14.17
CA LEU A 47 -8.20 -0.31 13.61
C LEU A 47 -8.74 0.97 14.23
N ASN A 48 -7.84 1.71 14.89
CA ASN A 48 -8.09 3.07 15.36
C ASN A 48 -7.53 4.09 14.35
N LEU A 49 -8.21 4.21 13.21
CA LEU A 49 -7.86 5.14 12.13
C LEU A 49 -9.08 5.96 11.72
N ASP A 50 -8.82 7.19 11.30
CA ASP A 50 -9.86 8.07 10.78
C ASP A 50 -10.33 7.57 9.40
N PRO A 51 -11.65 7.45 9.18
CA PRO A 51 -12.18 7.20 7.85
C PRO A 51 -11.88 8.40 6.94
N PHE A 52 -11.69 8.12 5.65
CA PHE A 52 -11.53 9.19 4.66
C PHE A 52 -12.86 9.98 4.51
N PRO A 53 -12.84 11.33 4.51
CA PRO A 53 -14.07 12.13 4.45
C PRO A 53 -14.92 11.82 3.22
N GLU A 54 -16.22 11.58 3.43
CA GLU A 54 -17.13 11.14 2.38
C GLU A 54 -17.39 12.21 1.31
N ASP A 55 -17.44 13.48 1.72
CA ASP A 55 -17.60 14.62 0.83
C ASP A 55 -16.43 14.74 -0.15
N ILE A 56 -15.20 14.56 0.34
CA ILE A 56 -14.00 14.55 -0.49
C ILE A 56 -13.99 13.31 -1.38
N ARG A 57 -14.26 12.12 -0.81
CA ARG A 57 -14.30 10.86 -1.55
C ARG A 57 -15.27 10.90 -2.74
N ALA A 58 -16.43 11.53 -2.58
CA ALA A 58 -17.42 11.67 -3.63
C ALA A 58 -16.93 12.50 -4.83
N THR A 59 -15.97 13.40 -4.63
CA THR A 59 -15.37 14.21 -5.71
C THR A 59 -14.20 13.52 -6.43
N CYS A 60 -13.59 12.51 -5.81
CA CYS A 60 -12.44 11.82 -6.37
C CYS A 60 -12.85 10.55 -7.12
N ASP A 61 -12.90 10.62 -8.46
CA ASP A 61 -13.40 9.54 -9.32
C ASP A 61 -12.79 8.17 -9.03
N GLN A 62 -11.50 8.11 -8.71
CA GLN A 62 -10.73 6.90 -8.42
C GLN A 62 -11.25 6.13 -7.20
N ILE A 63 -11.87 6.81 -6.22
CA ILE A 63 -12.30 6.24 -4.93
C ILE A 63 -13.77 6.54 -4.57
N SER A 64 -14.46 7.29 -5.44
CA SER A 64 -15.90 7.56 -5.36
C SER A 64 -16.72 6.28 -5.50
N ASP A 65 -17.94 6.29 -4.95
CA ASP A 65 -18.88 5.21 -5.21
C ASP A 65 -19.28 5.22 -6.69
N LYS A 66 -19.23 4.05 -7.31
CA LYS A 66 -19.68 3.84 -8.67
C LYS A 66 -21.01 3.09 -8.65
N GLU A 67 -21.69 3.04 -9.80
CA GLU A 67 -22.93 2.28 -9.95
C GLU A 67 -22.79 0.84 -9.43
N ARG A 68 -21.61 0.24 -9.64
CA ARG A 68 -21.33 -1.16 -9.33
C ARG A 68 -20.60 -1.40 -8.00
N SER A 69 -20.11 -0.38 -7.31
CA SER A 69 -19.29 -0.55 -6.11
C SER A 69 -19.38 0.60 -5.12
N THR A 70 -19.18 0.29 -3.83
CA THR A 70 -19.02 1.29 -2.77
C THR A 70 -17.66 1.15 -2.11
N GLY A 71 -16.95 2.26 -1.96
CA GLY A 71 -15.61 2.32 -1.37
C GLY A 71 -15.63 2.66 0.11
N ARG A 72 -14.77 2.01 0.90
CA ARG A 72 -14.45 2.39 2.27
C ARG A 72 -12.95 2.55 2.41
N MET A 73 -12.51 3.74 2.80
CA MET A 73 -11.10 4.10 2.88
C MET A 73 -10.76 4.66 4.27
N TRP A 74 -9.51 4.45 4.69
CA TRP A 74 -8.94 4.99 5.92
C TRP A 74 -7.68 5.79 5.60
N ILE A 75 -7.45 6.83 6.40
CA ILE A 75 -6.26 7.66 6.27
C ILE A 75 -5.12 6.99 7.01
N PHE A 76 -4.11 6.57 6.26
CA PHE A 76 -2.85 6.10 6.80
C PHE A 76 -1.80 7.19 6.86
N GLY A 77 -1.91 8.28 6.10
CA GLY A 77 -1.01 9.42 6.23
C GLY A 77 -1.56 10.65 5.53
N ARG A 78 -1.13 11.84 5.97
CA ARG A 78 -1.52 13.11 5.36
C ARG A 78 -0.36 14.11 5.36
N ALA A 79 -0.19 14.81 4.25
CA ALA A 79 0.72 15.95 4.12
C ALA A 79 0.07 17.05 3.27
N LYS A 80 0.62 18.25 3.28
CA LYS A 80 0.12 19.37 2.47
C LYS A 80 1.25 20.29 2.05
N ASP A 81 1.11 20.90 0.89
CA ASP A 81 1.89 22.08 0.51
C ASP A 81 0.95 23.29 0.28
N ALA A 82 1.44 24.31 -0.42
CA ALA A 82 0.67 25.51 -0.72
C ALA A 82 -0.50 25.28 -1.70
N ALA A 83 -0.45 24.24 -2.54
CA ALA A 83 -1.39 24.00 -3.63
C ALA A 83 -2.19 22.69 -3.48
N SER A 84 -1.69 21.74 -2.72
CA SER A 84 -2.14 20.35 -2.73
C SER A 84 -2.23 19.77 -1.32
N THR A 85 -3.18 18.86 -1.12
CA THR A 85 -3.20 17.94 0.02
C THR A 85 -2.96 16.52 -0.46
N TYR A 86 -2.10 15.79 0.23
CA TYR A 86 -1.70 14.44 -0.10
C TYR A 86 -2.18 13.48 0.99
N PHE A 87 -2.65 12.31 0.59
CA PHE A 87 -3.08 11.27 1.51
C PHE A 87 -2.48 9.93 1.12
N VAL A 88 -2.05 9.14 2.11
CA VAL A 88 -1.81 7.71 1.97
C VAL A 88 -3.05 7.00 2.46
N LEU A 89 -3.68 6.19 1.62
CA LEU A 89 -4.96 5.52 1.88
C LEU A 89 -4.83 4.01 1.72
N SER A 90 -5.65 3.27 2.45
CA SER A 90 -5.98 1.87 2.16
C SER A 90 -7.45 1.64 2.47
N GLY A 91 -8.00 0.55 1.95
CA GLY A 91 -9.41 0.25 2.09
C GLY A 91 -9.86 -0.91 1.21
N TYR A 92 -11.16 -0.92 0.95
CA TYR A 92 -11.78 -1.92 0.09
C TYR A 92 -12.96 -1.35 -0.68
N PHE A 93 -13.26 -1.97 -1.81
CA PHE A 93 -14.55 -1.82 -2.50
C PHE A 93 -15.44 -3.01 -2.22
N LYS A 94 -16.73 -2.74 -2.00
CA LYS A 94 -17.79 -3.74 -2.01
C LYS A 94 -18.59 -3.60 -3.30
N ARG A 95 -18.66 -4.66 -4.09
CA ARG A 95 -19.51 -4.72 -5.29
C ARG A 95 -20.98 -4.81 -4.90
N ARG A 96 -21.85 -4.12 -5.64
CA ARG A 96 -23.30 -4.11 -5.41
C ARG A 96 -23.99 -5.31 -6.08
N SER A 97 -23.55 -5.67 -7.27
CA SER A 97 -24.07 -6.79 -8.07
C SER A 97 -22.92 -7.49 -8.79
N PRO A 98 -22.09 -8.29 -8.09
CA PRO A 98 -20.99 -9.02 -8.74
C PRO A 98 -21.53 -10.09 -9.68
N ASP A 99 -20.90 -10.23 -10.85
CA ASP A 99 -21.12 -11.39 -11.73
C ASP A 99 -20.66 -12.68 -11.03
N ALA A 100 -21.08 -13.85 -11.52
CA ALA A 100 -20.78 -15.15 -10.88
C ALA A 100 -19.28 -15.42 -10.67
N GLU A 101 -18.42 -14.84 -11.52
CA GLU A 101 -16.96 -14.98 -11.45
C GLU A 101 -16.30 -13.91 -10.56
N GLN A 102 -17.03 -12.86 -10.19
CA GLN A 102 -16.51 -11.75 -9.40
C GLN A 102 -16.74 -11.98 -7.91
N ARG A 103 -15.74 -11.64 -7.10
CA ARG A 103 -15.88 -11.67 -5.65
C ARG A 103 -16.50 -10.38 -5.13
N LEU A 104 -17.26 -10.50 -4.04
CA LEU A 104 -18.01 -9.39 -3.45
C LEU A 104 -17.13 -8.19 -3.02
N TYR A 105 -15.93 -8.46 -2.51
CA TYR A 105 -14.99 -7.45 -2.03
C TYR A 105 -13.70 -7.48 -2.84
N GLU A 106 -13.12 -6.30 -3.04
CA GLU A 106 -11.79 -6.07 -3.62
C GLU A 106 -10.99 -5.18 -2.67
N PHE A 107 -9.72 -5.51 -2.47
CA PHE A 107 -8.85 -4.89 -1.48
C PHE A 107 -7.79 -4.02 -2.15
N PHE A 108 -7.44 -2.92 -1.49
CA PHE A 108 -6.26 -2.12 -1.84
C PHE A 108 -5.05 -2.64 -1.07
N ASP A 109 -4.48 -3.75 -1.54
CA ASP A 109 -3.35 -4.38 -0.87
C ASP A 109 -2.11 -3.47 -0.88
N ASP A 110 -1.88 -2.76 -1.97
CA ASP A 110 -0.73 -1.85 -2.14
C ASP A 110 -1.00 -0.42 -1.62
N GLY A 111 -2.25 -0.16 -1.22
CA GLY A 111 -2.71 1.17 -0.82
C GLY A 111 -2.83 2.14 -2.00
N PHE A 112 -2.92 3.43 -1.71
CA PHE A 112 -3.11 4.48 -2.70
C PHE A 112 -2.49 5.79 -2.20
N VAL A 113 -1.81 6.56 -3.05
CA VAL A 113 -1.41 7.93 -2.72
C VAL A 113 -2.29 8.92 -3.47
N LEU A 114 -3.22 9.56 -2.76
CA LEU A 114 -4.15 10.55 -3.31
C LEU A 114 -3.56 11.94 -3.23
N THR A 115 -3.64 12.68 -4.34
CA THR A 115 -3.33 14.11 -4.39
C THR A 115 -4.60 14.88 -4.72
N ILE A 116 -4.91 15.90 -3.91
CA ILE A 116 -6.03 16.81 -4.13
C ILE A 116 -5.48 18.20 -4.37
N ARG A 117 -5.80 18.77 -5.54
CA ARG A 117 -5.43 20.14 -5.92
C ARG A 117 -6.68 20.89 -6.38
N GLY A 118 -7.19 21.78 -5.55
CA GLY A 118 -8.51 22.39 -5.77
C GLY A 118 -9.60 21.31 -5.81
N ASN A 119 -10.36 21.26 -6.91
CA ASN A 119 -11.40 20.25 -7.13
C ASN A 119 -10.92 19.02 -7.93
N ASN A 120 -9.62 18.95 -8.24
CA ASN A 120 -9.07 17.84 -9.01
C ASN A 120 -8.41 16.83 -8.07
N CYS A 121 -8.74 15.56 -8.29
CA CYS A 121 -8.08 14.43 -7.65
C CYS A 121 -7.19 13.71 -8.66
N GLY A 122 -5.99 13.35 -8.22
CA GLY A 122 -5.08 12.48 -8.95
C GLY A 122 -4.28 11.64 -7.98
N GLY A 123 -3.24 10.97 -8.46
CA GLY A 123 -2.40 10.12 -7.63
C GLY A 123 -2.22 8.73 -8.21
N ASP A 124 -1.54 7.90 -7.43
CA ASP A 124 -1.01 6.61 -7.85
C ASP A 124 -1.74 5.47 -7.13
N PRO A 125 -2.21 4.44 -7.86
CA PRO A 125 -2.80 3.24 -7.28
C PRO A 125 -1.84 2.32 -6.52
N ASP A 126 -0.54 2.57 -6.52
CA ASP A 126 0.44 1.86 -5.72
C ASP A 126 1.25 2.85 -4.86
N ALA A 127 1.04 2.78 -3.54
CA ALA A 127 1.77 3.64 -2.62
C ALA A 127 3.26 3.31 -2.59
N SER A 128 3.63 2.04 -2.75
CA SER A 128 5.03 1.60 -2.77
C SER A 128 5.73 2.19 -3.98
N GLU A 129 5.13 2.11 -5.16
CA GLU A 129 5.65 2.72 -6.38
C GLU A 129 5.87 4.23 -6.20
N THR A 130 4.92 4.93 -5.57
CA THR A 130 5.05 6.36 -5.28
C THR A 130 6.26 6.67 -4.39
N PHE A 131 6.47 5.87 -3.33
CA PHE A 131 7.59 6.04 -2.42
C PHE A 131 8.94 5.63 -3.05
N ASP A 132 8.94 4.70 -3.99
CA ASP A 132 10.14 4.17 -4.65
C ASP A 132 10.59 5.02 -5.85
N ALA A 133 9.64 5.62 -6.58
CA ALA A 133 9.92 6.41 -7.79
C ALA A 133 10.83 7.61 -7.51
N ARG A 134 10.63 8.29 -6.37
CA ARG A 134 11.47 9.39 -5.86
C ARG A 134 11.89 10.41 -6.94
N ASP A 135 10.90 10.86 -7.74
CA ASP A 135 11.14 11.75 -8.87
C ASP A 135 11.71 13.11 -8.41
N PRO A 136 12.96 13.45 -8.76
CA PRO A 136 13.55 14.75 -8.39
C PRO A 136 12.88 15.93 -9.10
N ASN A 137 12.10 15.67 -10.16
CA ASN A 137 11.36 16.67 -10.93
C ASN A 137 9.84 16.61 -10.69
N ALA A 138 9.42 16.00 -9.58
CA ALA A 138 8.00 15.82 -9.23
C ALA A 138 7.15 17.08 -9.35
N ASP A 139 7.71 18.25 -9.03
CA ASP A 139 7.04 19.55 -9.14
C ASP A 139 6.56 19.87 -10.57
N ASN A 140 7.20 19.28 -11.59
CA ASN A 140 6.91 19.52 -13.01
C ASN A 140 6.17 18.36 -13.69
N THR A 141 6.15 17.17 -13.08
CA THR A 141 5.59 15.93 -13.65
C THR A 141 4.26 15.54 -13.02
N GLY A 142 3.87 16.18 -11.92
CA GLY A 142 2.65 15.84 -11.18
C GLY A 142 2.84 14.69 -10.19
N ASN A 143 4.07 14.18 -10.04
CA ASN A 143 4.43 13.21 -9.01
C ASN A 143 4.50 13.87 -7.63
N VAL A 144 4.66 13.06 -6.58
CA VAL A 144 4.75 13.54 -5.20
C VAL A 144 6.18 14.03 -4.91
N PRO A 145 6.38 15.30 -4.50
CA PRO A 145 7.72 15.82 -4.20
C PRO A 145 8.37 15.12 -3.00
N ILE A 146 9.69 14.97 -3.02
CA ILE A 146 10.46 14.32 -1.92
C ILE A 146 10.16 14.92 -0.53
N PRO A 147 10.06 16.26 -0.35
CA PRO A 147 9.67 16.82 0.95
C PRO A 147 8.31 16.30 1.44
N ILE A 148 7.35 16.16 0.52
CA ILE A 148 6.01 15.63 0.82
C ILE A 148 6.08 14.13 1.11
N LEU A 149 6.88 13.35 0.38
CA LEU A 149 7.10 11.93 0.69
C LEU A 149 7.63 11.74 2.12
N ARG A 150 8.57 12.58 2.57
CA ARG A 150 9.08 12.53 3.96
C ARG A 150 8.00 12.84 4.99
N GLU A 151 7.17 13.84 4.73
CA GLU A 151 6.05 14.17 5.62
C GLU A 151 5.01 13.06 5.66
N LEU A 152 4.65 12.50 4.50
CA LEU A 152 3.74 11.36 4.39
C LEU A 152 4.30 10.13 5.12
N ALA A 153 5.59 9.81 4.96
CA ALA A 153 6.22 8.69 5.67
C ALA A 153 6.17 8.87 7.20
N ARG A 154 6.39 10.10 7.69
CA ARG A 154 6.33 10.41 9.13
C ARG A 154 4.91 10.28 9.67
N ASP A 155 3.91 10.84 8.98
CA ASP A 155 2.52 10.70 9.41
C ASP A 155 2.04 9.25 9.26
N LEU A 156 2.51 8.53 8.23
CA LEU A 156 2.28 7.08 8.06
C LEU A 156 2.76 6.27 9.25
N ALA A 157 3.98 6.51 9.72
CA ALA A 157 4.49 5.88 10.93
C ALA A 157 3.65 6.26 12.17
N ALA A 158 3.29 7.53 12.32
CA ALA A 158 2.49 8.01 13.46
C ALA A 158 1.08 7.40 13.49
N GLN A 159 0.38 7.38 12.34
CA GLN A 159 -0.92 6.74 12.19
C GLN A 159 -0.83 5.24 12.43
N THR A 160 0.19 4.57 11.90
CA THR A 160 0.37 3.13 12.12
C THR A 160 0.57 2.81 13.60
N VAL A 161 1.37 3.61 14.32
CA VAL A 161 1.52 3.50 15.78
C VAL A 161 0.17 3.65 16.49
N ARG A 162 -0.63 4.66 16.13
CA ARG A 162 -1.97 4.86 16.70
C ARG A 162 -2.91 3.68 16.40
N ALA A 163 -2.90 3.22 15.16
CA ALA A 163 -3.76 2.16 14.65
C ALA A 163 -3.57 0.84 15.39
N VAL A 164 -2.32 0.51 15.74
CA VAL A 164 -1.98 -0.71 16.49
C VAL A 164 -2.02 -0.53 18.01
N GLY A 165 -2.25 0.69 18.51
CA GLY A 165 -2.35 0.97 19.94
C GLY A 165 -1.01 1.26 20.64
N GLY A 166 0.06 1.59 19.91
CA GLY A 166 1.30 2.08 20.49
C GLY A 166 2.59 1.54 19.84
N ALA A 167 3.72 2.15 20.20
CA ALA A 167 5.03 1.84 19.59
C ALA A 167 5.51 0.41 19.87
N ASP A 168 5.23 -0.12 21.07
CA ASP A 168 5.63 -1.48 21.43
C ASP A 168 4.81 -2.54 20.68
N GLN A 169 3.51 -2.30 20.50
CA GLN A 169 2.69 -3.17 19.67
C GLN A 169 3.14 -3.13 18.22
N LEU A 170 3.49 -1.95 17.69
CA LEU A 170 4.03 -1.84 16.33
C LEU A 170 5.31 -2.66 16.15
N ARG A 171 6.25 -2.58 17.09
CA ARG A 171 7.48 -3.41 17.07
C ARG A 171 7.16 -4.90 17.08
N ALA A 172 6.19 -5.31 17.89
CA ALA A 172 5.76 -6.71 17.97
C ALA A 172 5.15 -7.18 16.64
N GLU A 173 4.27 -6.38 16.04
CA GLU A 173 3.65 -6.69 14.73
C GLU A 173 4.68 -6.77 13.61
N ILE A 174 5.61 -5.81 13.52
CA ILE A 174 6.72 -5.83 12.56
C ILE A 174 7.54 -7.12 12.68
N LYS A 175 7.88 -7.53 13.91
CA LYS A 175 8.63 -8.78 14.17
C LYS A 175 7.82 -10.02 13.79
N ASN A 176 6.54 -10.06 14.19
CA ASN A 176 5.65 -11.20 13.94
C ASN A 176 5.44 -11.44 12.44
N GLN A 177 5.30 -10.35 11.68
CA GLN A 177 5.07 -10.39 10.23
C GLN A 177 6.35 -10.40 9.41
N ARG A 178 7.53 -10.38 10.07
CA ARG A 178 8.86 -10.49 9.47
C ARG A 178 9.10 -9.47 8.36
N LEU A 179 8.68 -8.22 8.59
CA LEU A 179 8.93 -7.17 7.61
C LEU A 179 10.44 -6.89 7.49
N ASP A 180 10.90 -6.71 6.27
CA ASP A 180 12.30 -6.35 6.00
C ASP A 180 12.44 -4.83 5.95
N PHE A 181 13.28 -4.29 6.83
CA PHE A 181 13.55 -2.86 6.87
C PHE A 181 14.26 -2.37 5.59
N ASN A 182 15.08 -3.23 4.99
CA ASN A 182 15.96 -2.84 3.89
C ASN A 182 15.22 -2.74 2.55
N THR A 183 14.00 -3.27 2.45
CA THR A 183 13.15 -3.14 1.26
C THR A 183 12.34 -1.84 1.26
N LEU A 184 12.35 -1.08 2.36
CA LEU A 184 11.63 0.19 2.44
C LEU A 184 12.40 1.30 1.71
N SER A 185 11.68 2.25 1.14
CA SER A 185 12.26 3.47 0.58
C SER A 185 12.98 4.30 1.66
N PRO A 186 13.95 5.17 1.31
CA PRO A 186 14.72 5.94 2.29
C PRO A 186 13.86 6.77 3.25
N GLU A 187 12.78 7.36 2.76
CA GLU A 187 11.85 8.16 3.53
C GLU A 187 11.08 7.30 4.55
N LEU A 188 10.65 6.09 4.15
CA LEU A 188 10.04 5.11 5.05
C LEU A 188 11.04 4.53 6.04
N GLN A 189 12.29 4.25 5.62
CA GLN A 189 13.36 3.82 6.51
C GLN A 189 13.62 4.86 7.60
N GLU A 190 13.67 6.15 7.25
CA GLU A 190 13.82 7.23 8.23
C GLU A 190 12.67 7.23 9.24
N ALA A 191 11.42 7.20 8.76
CA ALA A 191 10.24 7.29 9.61
C ALA A 191 10.04 6.07 10.52
N PHE A 192 10.32 4.86 10.02
CA PHE A 192 10.07 3.61 10.74
C PHE A 192 11.28 3.08 11.53
N ARG A 193 12.47 3.68 11.38
CA ARG A 193 13.70 3.26 12.07
C ARG A 193 13.50 2.91 13.56
N PRO A 194 12.79 3.71 14.38
CA PRO A 194 12.64 3.45 15.82
C PRO A 194 11.88 2.15 16.16
N TYR A 195 11.13 1.60 15.20
CA TYR A 195 10.32 0.40 15.36
C TYR A 195 11.01 -0.86 14.82
N PHE A 196 12.04 -0.71 13.99
CA PHE A 196 12.89 -1.81 13.54
C PHE A 196 14.17 -1.96 14.38
N SER A 197 14.72 -0.87 14.92
CA SER A 197 16.00 -0.86 15.64
C SER A 197 16.00 -1.57 17.00
N ALA A 198 14.83 -1.77 17.62
CA ALA A 198 14.69 -2.60 18.82
C ALA A 198 14.60 -4.10 18.50
N ALA A 199 14.12 -4.47 17.30
CA ALA A 199 14.04 -5.86 16.84
C ALA A 199 15.42 -6.41 16.41
N LEU A 200 16.29 -5.54 15.85
CA LEU A 200 17.62 -5.93 15.40
C LEU A 200 18.63 -6.21 16.54
N LYS A 201 18.42 -5.67 17.74
CA LYS A 201 19.32 -5.91 18.89
C LYS A 201 19.09 -7.23 19.63
N GLN A 202 18.00 -7.95 19.36
CA GLN A 202 17.68 -9.24 20.00
C GLN A 202 18.03 -10.47 19.14
N ALA A 203 18.64 -10.27 17.97
CA ALA A 203 19.01 -11.34 17.04
C ALA A 203 20.53 -11.65 17.07
N LYS A 204 21.22 -11.31 18.16
CA LYS A 204 22.65 -11.57 18.35
C LYS A 204 22.90 -12.35 19.63
#